data_AF-A0A9P5P686-F1
#
_entry.id   AF-A0A9P5P686-F1
#
_cell.length_a   1.000
_cell.length_b   1.000
_cell.length_c   1.000
_cell.angle_alpha   90.00
_cell.angle_beta   90.00
_cell.angle_gamma   90.00
#
_symmetry.space_group_name_H-M   'P 1'
#
loop_
_entity.id
_entity.type
_entity.pdbx_description
1 polymer ?
#
loop_
_entity_poly.entity_id
_entity_poly.type
_entity_poly.pdbx_seq_one_letter_code
_entity_poly.pdbx_strand_id
1 'polypeptide(L)'
;LTTFFFKLCRYLRMPVSLVFVADGPGCPSEKQGKAVNNTHVKWQMNHVRELALMFGFHWHQAPGEAEAELAYLNQQGIIDAILTEDSDTLVFGGKCIIQRYFLTCNANFKSSFEGIVYTEEHIKSVTSLTRGGLILFALLSGGDYSSGLERFGPKTAYALACAGFGDTLIDAVETMTMEDLQDFLSDWRQSLCDELESNAQRILLHSAPLLAASVASANFPDINVLQLYALPVTSGS
;
A
#
# COMPACT_ATOMS: atom_id res chain seq x y z
N LEU A 1 -4.75 1.46 26.39
CA LEU A 1 -5.28 0.16 26.83
C LEU A 1 -6.80 0.18 27.06
N THR A 2 -7.36 1.09 27.86
CA THR A 2 -8.83 1.17 28.12
C THR A 2 -9.69 1.25 26.85
N THR A 3 -9.35 2.12 25.90
CA THR A 3 -10.06 2.21 24.61
C THR A 3 -9.98 0.91 23.82
N PHE A 4 -8.83 0.23 23.84
CA PHE A 4 -8.62 -1.04 23.16
C PHE A 4 -9.46 -2.16 23.80
N PHE A 5 -9.52 -2.23 25.14
CA PHE A 5 -10.39 -3.16 25.87
C PHE A 5 -11.85 -3.04 25.43
N PHE A 6 -12.40 -1.82 25.37
CA PHE A 6 -13.79 -1.64 24.91
C PHE A 6 -13.97 -1.98 23.42
N LYS A 7 -12.95 -1.78 22.57
CA LYS A 7 -12.97 -2.27 21.18
C LYS A 7 -13.03 -3.81 21.16
N LEU A 8 -12.22 -4.49 21.95
CA LEU A 8 -12.25 -5.96 22.06
C LEU A 8 -13.59 -6.49 22.56
N CYS A 9 -14.21 -5.87 23.57
CA CYS A 9 -15.55 -6.23 24.03
C CYS A 9 -16.61 -6.09 22.93
N ARG A 10 -16.45 -5.10 22.04
CA ARG A 10 -17.34 -4.93 20.88
C ARG A 10 -17.11 -6.03 19.86
N TYR A 11 -15.86 -6.34 19.55
CA TYR A 11 -15.48 -7.37 18.59
C TYR A 11 -15.94 -8.77 19.02
N LEU A 12 -15.91 -9.09 20.33
CA LEU A 12 -16.45 -10.35 20.85
C LEU A 12 -17.95 -10.57 20.57
N ARG A 13 -18.70 -9.50 20.33
CA ARG A 13 -20.14 -9.58 20.02
C ARG A 13 -20.41 -9.72 18.53
N MET A 14 -19.38 -9.63 17.70
CA MET A 14 -19.51 -9.76 16.25
C MET A 14 -19.37 -11.24 15.86
N PRO A 15 -20.13 -11.72 14.87
CA PRO A 15 -20.02 -13.09 14.36
C PRO A 15 -18.84 -13.21 13.38
N VAL A 16 -17.64 -12.79 13.80
CA VAL A 16 -16.41 -12.81 12.99
C VAL A 16 -15.24 -13.35 13.82
N SER A 17 -14.33 -14.07 13.17
CA SER A 17 -13.04 -14.45 13.76
C SER A 17 -12.02 -13.36 13.43
N LEU A 18 -11.42 -12.75 14.46
CA LEU A 18 -10.39 -11.73 14.26
C LEU A 18 -8.99 -12.28 14.50
N VAL A 19 -8.09 -11.92 13.58
CA VAL A 19 -6.64 -12.08 13.72
C VAL A 19 -6.03 -10.68 13.76
N PHE A 20 -5.29 -10.39 14.82
CA PHE A 20 -4.49 -9.17 14.90
C PHE A 20 -3.11 -9.44 14.29
N VAL A 21 -2.70 -8.62 13.33
CA VAL A 21 -1.38 -8.68 12.71
C VAL A 21 -0.57 -7.49 13.17
N ALA A 22 0.66 -7.72 13.63
CA ALA A 22 1.59 -6.68 14.06
C ALA A 22 2.89 -6.74 13.26
N ASP A 23 3.59 -5.61 13.16
CA ASP A 23 4.85 -5.50 12.45
C ASP A 23 5.94 -6.44 13.00
N GLY A 24 6.76 -6.89 12.07
CA GLY A 24 7.88 -7.78 12.25
C GLY A 24 9.23 -7.09 12.34
N PRO A 25 10.30 -7.88 12.57
CA PRO A 25 11.67 -7.38 12.55
C PRO A 25 12.18 -6.98 11.17
N GLY A 26 11.56 -7.48 10.08
CA GLY A 26 11.92 -7.15 8.70
C GLY A 26 11.27 -5.87 8.16
N CYS A 27 10.57 -5.10 9.01
CA CYS A 27 10.06 -3.78 8.64
C CYS A 27 11.24 -2.86 8.25
N PRO A 28 11.15 -2.10 7.14
CA PRO A 28 12.20 -1.17 6.74
C PRO A 28 12.57 -0.21 7.87
N SER A 29 13.87 -0.05 8.12
CA SER A 29 14.39 0.80 9.19
C SER A 29 14.16 2.30 8.94
N GLU A 30 13.89 2.68 7.69
CA GLU A 30 13.63 4.04 7.24
C GLU A 30 12.37 4.09 6.37
N LYS A 31 11.49 5.05 6.65
CA LYS A 31 10.36 5.42 5.80
C LYS A 31 10.53 6.89 5.39
N GLN A 32 10.50 7.18 4.08
CA GLN A 32 10.79 8.50 3.50
C GLN A 32 12.09 9.17 4.03
N GLY A 33 13.17 8.40 4.19
CA GLY A 33 14.45 8.91 4.72
C GLY A 33 14.42 9.32 6.19
N LYS A 34 13.38 8.93 6.94
CA LYS A 34 13.28 9.11 8.39
C LYS A 34 13.36 7.76 9.09
N ALA A 35 14.21 7.67 10.11
CA ALA A 35 14.32 6.48 10.94
C ALA A 35 13.01 6.19 11.66
N VAL A 36 12.54 4.96 11.56
CA VAL A 36 11.31 4.51 12.25
C VAL A 36 11.65 4.18 13.70
N ASN A 37 11.45 5.12 14.62
CA ASN A 37 11.82 4.95 16.03
C ASN A 37 10.70 4.27 16.84
N ASN A 38 10.69 2.93 16.85
CA ASN A 38 9.61 2.11 17.41
C ASN A 38 9.78 1.69 18.90
N THR A 39 10.74 2.26 19.62
CA THR A 39 11.08 1.81 20.99
C THR A 39 9.93 1.98 21.99
N HIS A 40 9.23 3.12 22.00
CA HIS A 40 8.09 3.35 22.90
C HIS A 40 6.83 2.53 22.48
N VAL A 41 6.68 2.24 21.19
CA VAL A 41 5.57 1.46 20.61
C VAL A 41 5.70 -0.02 20.99
N LYS A 42 6.92 -0.58 20.96
CA LYS A 42 7.19 -2.00 21.29
C LYS A 42 6.70 -2.42 22.69
N TRP A 43 6.89 -1.60 23.73
CA TRP A 43 6.44 -1.94 25.09
C TRP A 43 4.92 -1.92 25.25
N GLN A 44 4.24 -1.04 24.51
CA GLN A 44 2.77 -1.00 24.51
C GLN A 44 2.17 -2.18 23.74
N MET A 45 2.86 -2.67 22.71
CA MET A 45 2.42 -3.81 21.91
C MET A 45 2.34 -5.12 22.70
N ASN A 46 3.23 -5.36 23.68
CA ASN A 46 3.16 -6.58 24.49
C ASN A 46 1.85 -6.66 25.31
N HIS A 47 1.47 -5.57 25.98
CA HIS A 47 0.22 -5.53 26.73
C HIS A 47 -1.03 -5.60 25.83
N VAL A 48 -0.96 -4.99 24.64
CA VAL A 48 -2.02 -5.09 23.63
C VAL A 48 -2.19 -6.54 23.15
N ARG A 49 -1.07 -7.21 22.87
CA ARG A 49 -1.04 -8.63 22.49
C ARG A 49 -1.61 -9.52 23.58
N GLU A 50 -1.11 -9.40 24.80
CA GLU A 50 -1.60 -10.20 25.94
C GLU A 50 -3.10 -10.01 26.14
N LEU A 51 -3.58 -8.77 26.09
CA LEU A 51 -5.00 -8.50 26.24
C LEU A 51 -5.84 -9.10 25.11
N ALA A 52 -5.39 -9.02 23.86
CA ALA A 52 -6.09 -9.64 22.73
C ALA A 52 -6.16 -11.18 22.89
N LEU A 53 -5.05 -11.81 23.29
CA LEU A 53 -4.99 -13.25 23.54
C LEU A 53 -5.90 -13.66 24.72
N MET A 54 -5.95 -12.88 25.80
CA MET A 54 -6.85 -13.13 26.93
C MET A 54 -8.34 -13.06 26.56
N PHE A 55 -8.68 -12.23 25.57
CA PHE A 55 -10.03 -12.17 25.00
C PHE A 55 -10.32 -13.35 24.06
N GLY A 56 -9.34 -14.21 23.76
CA GLY A 56 -9.48 -15.35 22.86
C GLY A 56 -9.31 -15.02 21.38
N PHE A 57 -8.78 -13.83 21.04
CA PHE A 57 -8.47 -13.49 19.65
C PHE A 57 -7.14 -14.09 19.21
N HIS A 58 -6.98 -14.26 17.90
CA HIS A 58 -5.73 -14.70 17.31
C HIS A 58 -4.75 -13.53 17.16
N TRP A 59 -3.46 -13.84 17.29
CA TRP A 59 -2.38 -12.87 17.11
C TRP A 59 -1.33 -13.46 16.18
N HIS A 60 -0.92 -12.66 15.20
CA HIS A 60 0.13 -12.97 14.24
C HIS A 60 1.16 -11.86 14.22
N GLN A 61 2.44 -12.22 14.09
CA GLN A 61 3.51 -11.26 13.88
C GLN A 61 4.00 -11.44 12.44
N ALA A 62 3.89 -10.38 11.65
CA ALA A 62 4.41 -10.37 10.28
C ALA A 62 5.93 -10.58 10.28
N PRO A 63 6.52 -11.11 9.20
CA PRO A 63 7.97 -11.08 9.02
C PRO A 63 8.49 -9.66 8.75
N GLY A 64 7.75 -8.89 7.94
CA GLY A 64 8.01 -7.49 7.62
C GLY A 64 6.92 -6.55 8.13
N GLU A 65 6.23 -5.87 7.22
CA GLU A 65 5.13 -4.94 7.56
C GLU A 65 3.79 -5.66 7.69
N ALA A 66 2.99 -5.25 8.67
CA ALA A 66 1.68 -5.84 8.92
C ALA A 66 0.73 -5.68 7.73
N GLU A 67 0.80 -4.57 7.00
CA GLU A 67 -0.07 -4.27 5.86
C GLU A 67 0.21 -5.16 4.66
N ALA A 68 1.49 -5.39 4.35
CA ALA A 68 1.92 -6.33 3.33
C ALA A 68 1.52 -7.76 3.70
N GLU A 69 1.70 -8.15 4.96
CA GLU A 69 1.28 -9.46 5.46
C GLU A 69 -0.24 -9.63 5.38
N LEU A 70 -1.03 -8.63 5.76
CA LEU A 70 -2.49 -8.64 5.65
C LEU A 70 -2.93 -8.81 4.20
N ALA A 71 -2.31 -8.08 3.27
CA ALA A 71 -2.58 -8.22 1.83
C ALA A 71 -2.28 -9.64 1.35
N TYR A 72 -1.12 -10.20 1.73
CA TYR A 72 -0.75 -11.58 1.40
C TYR A 72 -1.75 -12.60 1.95
N LEU A 73 -2.07 -12.55 3.25
CA LEU A 73 -3.03 -13.47 3.86
C LEU A 73 -4.42 -13.39 3.21
N ASN A 74 -4.83 -12.20 2.78
CA ASN A 74 -6.10 -12.02 2.07
C ASN A 74 -6.04 -12.57 0.64
N GLN A 75 -4.92 -12.39 -0.08
CA GLN A 75 -4.72 -12.96 -1.41
C GLN A 75 -4.74 -14.49 -1.41
N GLN A 76 -4.16 -15.11 -0.37
CA GLN A 76 -4.14 -16.56 -0.16
C GLN A 76 -5.46 -17.14 0.36
N GLY A 77 -6.44 -16.30 0.70
CA GLY A 77 -7.73 -16.74 1.27
C GLY A 77 -7.62 -17.27 2.70
N ILE A 78 -6.56 -16.92 3.43
CA ILE A 78 -6.41 -17.24 4.87
C ILE A 78 -7.30 -16.32 5.71
N ILE A 79 -7.49 -15.08 5.26
CA ILE A 79 -8.47 -14.14 5.81
C ILE A 79 -9.40 -13.61 4.71
N ASP A 80 -10.68 -13.41 5.05
CA ASP A 80 -11.68 -12.95 4.09
C ASP A 80 -11.58 -11.44 3.79
N ALA A 81 -11.22 -10.64 4.79
CA ALA A 81 -11.16 -9.19 4.68
C ALA A 81 -10.13 -8.57 5.63
N ILE A 82 -9.63 -7.40 5.25
CA ILE A 82 -8.67 -6.61 6.01
C ILE A 82 -9.40 -5.42 6.64
N LEU A 83 -9.29 -5.23 7.95
CA LEU A 83 -9.82 -4.05 8.64
C LEU A 83 -8.67 -3.08 8.94
N THR A 84 -8.64 -1.93 8.26
CA THR A 84 -7.60 -0.92 8.43
C THR A 84 -8.17 0.50 8.31
N GLU A 85 -7.45 1.50 8.81
CA GLU A 85 -7.73 2.92 8.56
C GLU A 85 -6.93 3.43 7.34
N ASP A 86 -5.82 2.75 7.04
CA ASP A 86 -4.84 3.11 6.01
C ASP A 86 -5.14 2.44 4.66
N SER A 87 -4.64 3.06 3.58
CA SER A 87 -4.86 2.57 2.21
C SER A 87 -3.72 1.70 1.68
N ASP A 88 -2.61 1.54 2.40
CA ASP A 88 -1.38 0.92 1.86
C ASP A 88 -1.56 -0.56 1.55
N THR A 89 -2.47 -1.23 2.27
CA THR A 89 -2.91 -2.59 1.95
C THR A 89 -3.43 -2.74 0.52
N LEU A 90 -3.95 -1.68 -0.12
CA LEU A 90 -4.32 -1.70 -1.55
C LEU A 90 -3.09 -1.83 -2.45
N VAL A 91 -2.01 -1.10 -2.14
CA VAL A 91 -0.78 -1.11 -2.93
C VAL A 91 -0.10 -2.48 -2.86
N PHE A 92 -0.17 -3.14 -1.70
CA PHE A 92 0.28 -4.53 -1.53
C PHE A 92 -0.67 -5.57 -2.14
N GLY A 93 -1.83 -5.15 -2.66
CA GLY A 93 -2.77 -6.01 -3.39
C GLY A 93 -3.84 -6.69 -2.52
N GLY A 94 -4.24 -6.08 -1.41
CA GLY A 94 -5.41 -6.53 -0.63
C GLY A 94 -6.68 -6.53 -1.49
N LYS A 95 -7.45 -7.63 -1.42
CA LYS A 95 -8.62 -7.88 -2.28
C LYS A 95 -9.93 -7.39 -1.70
N CYS A 96 -10.08 -7.45 -0.37
CA CYS A 96 -11.27 -6.98 0.34
C CYS A 96 -10.85 -6.20 1.58
N ILE A 97 -11.04 -4.89 1.55
CA ILE A 97 -10.64 -3.98 2.62
C ILE A 97 -11.87 -3.30 3.20
N ILE A 98 -12.00 -3.37 4.51
CA ILE A 98 -12.98 -2.64 5.30
C ILE A 98 -12.24 -1.43 5.84
N GLN A 99 -12.37 -0.29 5.16
CA GLN A 99 -11.77 0.95 5.64
C GLN A 99 -12.61 1.53 6.76
N ARG A 100 -12.01 1.65 7.95
CA ARG A 100 -12.65 2.25 9.11
C ARG A 100 -12.52 3.76 9.05
N TYR A 101 -13.63 4.47 9.32
CA TYR A 101 -13.59 5.91 9.56
C TYR A 101 -14.45 6.27 10.78
N PHE A 102 -14.11 7.38 11.43
CA PHE A 102 -14.89 7.91 12.53
C PHE A 102 -15.95 8.87 11.99
N LEU A 103 -17.23 8.58 12.22
CA LEU A 103 -18.27 9.59 12.09
C LEU A 103 -18.39 10.36 13.41
N THR A 104 -18.01 11.63 13.39
CA THR A 104 -18.35 12.58 14.46
C THR A 104 -19.79 13.03 14.24
N CYS A 105 -20.76 12.22 14.66
CA CYS A 105 -22.15 12.64 14.75
C CYS A 105 -22.34 13.50 16.02
N ASN A 106 -22.99 14.67 15.86
CA ASN A 106 -23.20 15.70 16.88
C ASN A 106 -23.44 15.17 18.30
N ALA A 107 -22.87 15.90 19.27
CA ALA A 107 -22.80 15.84 20.75
C ALA A 107 -23.69 14.88 21.59
N ASN A 108 -24.75 14.26 21.07
CA ASN A 108 -25.74 13.50 21.83
C ASN A 108 -25.92 12.04 21.37
N PHE A 109 -25.14 11.52 20.42
CA PHE A 109 -25.21 10.10 20.01
C PHE A 109 -23.86 9.40 20.06
N LYS A 110 -23.86 8.18 20.61
CA LYS A 110 -22.69 7.30 20.77
C LYS A 110 -21.91 7.20 19.46
N SER A 111 -20.58 7.22 19.53
CA SER A 111 -19.71 6.97 18.38
C SER A 111 -20.07 5.63 17.72
N SER A 112 -20.53 5.72 16.48
CA SER A 112 -20.86 4.56 15.65
C SER A 112 -19.67 4.27 14.75
N PHE A 113 -19.24 3.02 14.70
CA PHE A 113 -18.25 2.60 13.71
C PHE A 113 -18.99 2.22 12.45
N GLU A 114 -18.73 2.96 11.38
CA GLU A 114 -19.04 2.57 10.02
C GLU A 114 -17.73 2.18 9.32
N GLY A 115 -17.81 1.21 8.43
CA GLY A 115 -16.71 0.82 7.57
C GLY A 115 -17.21 0.82 6.13
N ILE A 116 -16.45 1.42 5.23
CA ILE A 116 -16.70 1.26 3.80
C ILE A 116 -15.93 0.04 3.33
N VAL A 117 -16.59 -0.81 2.55
CA VAL A 117 -15.96 -1.98 1.94
C VAL A 117 -15.47 -1.60 0.56
N TYR A 118 -14.19 -1.83 0.33
CA TYR A 118 -13.54 -1.73 -0.97
C TYR A 118 -13.09 -3.11 -1.42
N THR A 119 -13.57 -3.54 -2.58
CA THR A 119 -13.10 -4.77 -3.22
C THR A 119 -12.20 -4.45 -4.40
N GLU A 120 -11.23 -5.31 -4.69
CA GLU A 120 -10.38 -5.21 -5.87
C GLU A 120 -11.21 -5.05 -7.16
N GLU A 121 -12.26 -5.85 -7.32
CA GLU A 121 -13.17 -5.76 -8.46
C GLU A 121 -13.83 -4.38 -8.56
N HIS A 122 -14.34 -3.85 -7.44
CA HIS A 122 -15.01 -2.56 -7.43
C HIS A 122 -14.03 -1.42 -7.74
N ILE A 123 -12.85 -1.44 -7.11
CA ILE A 123 -11.79 -0.45 -7.38
C ILE A 123 -11.44 -0.48 -8.86
N LYS A 124 -11.13 -1.66 -9.41
CA LYS A 124 -10.79 -1.81 -10.83
C LYS A 124 -11.92 -1.31 -11.73
N SER A 125 -13.18 -1.58 -11.39
CA SER A 125 -14.33 -1.12 -12.19
C SER A 125 -14.52 0.40 -12.20
N VAL A 126 -14.17 1.09 -11.11
CA VAL A 126 -14.39 2.54 -10.95
C VAL A 126 -13.17 3.35 -11.38
N THR A 127 -11.96 2.87 -11.10
CA THR A 127 -10.70 3.60 -11.31
C THR A 127 -9.85 3.04 -12.45
N SER A 128 -10.14 1.83 -12.93
CA SER A 128 -9.25 1.09 -13.86
C SER A 128 -7.84 0.84 -13.31
N LEU A 129 -7.58 1.10 -12.03
CA LEU A 129 -6.27 0.86 -11.42
C LEU A 129 -6.10 -0.62 -11.09
N THR A 130 -4.98 -1.15 -11.51
CA THR A 130 -4.42 -2.44 -11.11
C THR A 130 -3.45 -2.27 -9.94
N ARG A 131 -2.92 -3.37 -9.39
CA ARG A 131 -1.80 -3.32 -8.44
C ARG A 131 -0.59 -2.59 -9.05
N GLY A 132 -0.24 -2.89 -10.31
CA GLY A 132 0.78 -2.17 -11.07
C GLY A 132 0.55 -0.68 -11.10
N GLY A 133 -0.66 -0.27 -11.48
CA GLY A 133 -1.05 1.13 -11.48
C GLY A 133 -0.92 1.79 -10.11
N LEU A 134 -1.35 1.12 -9.03
CA LEU A 134 -1.25 1.65 -7.66
C LEU A 134 0.21 1.81 -7.20
N ILE A 135 1.08 0.84 -7.50
CA ILE A 135 2.52 0.96 -7.20
C ILE A 135 3.12 2.14 -7.97
N LEU A 136 2.86 2.25 -9.28
CA LEU A 136 3.36 3.37 -10.07
C LEU A 136 2.85 4.71 -9.54
N PHE A 137 1.58 4.77 -9.13
CA PHE A 137 1.00 5.96 -8.52
C PHE A 137 1.76 6.38 -7.25
N ALA A 138 2.10 5.44 -6.37
CA ALA A 138 2.87 5.68 -5.16
C ALA A 138 4.33 6.08 -5.47
N LEU A 139 4.94 5.48 -6.49
CA LEU A 139 6.30 5.83 -6.94
C LEU A 139 6.36 7.26 -7.50
N LEU A 140 5.32 7.71 -8.21
CA LEU A 140 5.26 9.05 -8.80
C LEU A 140 4.82 10.11 -7.80
N SER A 141 3.74 9.87 -7.05
CA SER A 141 3.10 10.86 -6.18
C SER A 141 3.68 10.89 -4.76
N GLY A 142 4.46 9.86 -4.41
CA GLY A 142 4.93 9.60 -3.06
C GLY A 142 4.03 8.63 -2.30
N GLY A 143 4.66 7.88 -1.40
CA GLY A 143 4.05 6.92 -0.50
C GLY A 143 4.97 6.68 0.70
N ASP A 144 4.84 5.56 1.38
CA ASP A 144 5.55 5.30 2.63
C ASP A 144 7.08 5.19 2.50
N TYR A 145 7.55 4.73 1.33
CA TYR A 145 8.98 4.52 1.10
C TYR A 145 9.69 5.67 0.38
N SER A 146 8.95 6.58 -0.26
CA SER A 146 9.52 7.64 -1.09
C SER A 146 8.60 8.86 -1.12
N SER A 147 9.18 10.05 -1.21
CA SER A 147 8.43 11.30 -1.44
C SER A 147 7.86 11.43 -2.86
N GLY A 148 8.16 10.48 -3.74
CA GLY A 148 7.80 10.53 -5.16
C GLY A 148 8.69 11.48 -5.95
N LEU A 149 8.27 11.76 -7.19
CA LEU A 149 8.93 12.71 -8.07
C LEU A 149 8.41 14.13 -7.84
N GLU A 150 9.31 15.11 -7.83
CA GLU A 150 8.94 16.51 -7.66
C GLU A 150 7.96 16.93 -8.78
N ARG A 151 6.90 17.65 -8.42
CA ARG A 151 5.90 18.22 -9.35
C ARG A 151 5.01 17.21 -10.06
N PHE A 152 5.12 15.91 -9.77
CA PHE A 152 4.12 14.93 -10.19
C PHE A 152 2.84 15.11 -9.37
N GLY A 153 1.80 15.65 -10.02
CA GLY A 153 0.47 15.75 -9.42
C GLY A 153 -0.30 14.43 -9.51
N PRO A 154 -1.27 14.20 -8.61
CA PRO A 154 -2.04 12.96 -8.56
C PRO A 154 -2.80 12.66 -9.85
N LYS A 155 -3.23 13.69 -10.61
CA LYS A 155 -3.93 13.50 -11.89
C LYS A 155 -3.03 12.87 -12.97
N THR A 156 -1.78 13.34 -13.07
CA THR A 156 -0.81 12.82 -14.05
C THR A 156 -0.37 11.41 -13.64
N ALA A 157 -0.08 11.21 -12.35
CA ALA A 157 0.28 9.88 -11.83
C ALA A 157 -0.85 8.86 -12.06
N TYR A 158 -2.09 9.26 -11.82
CA TYR A 158 -3.26 8.42 -12.11
C TYR A 158 -3.39 8.08 -13.60
N ALA A 159 -3.24 9.07 -14.49
CA ALA A 159 -3.32 8.83 -15.93
C ALA A 159 -2.27 7.81 -16.42
N LEU A 160 -1.02 7.94 -15.94
CA LEU A 160 0.07 7.01 -16.25
C LEU A 160 -0.16 5.62 -15.63
N ALA A 161 -0.70 5.58 -14.41
CA ALA A 161 -1.07 4.34 -13.75
C ALA A 161 -2.13 3.56 -14.54
N CYS A 162 -3.12 4.25 -15.09
CA CYS A 162 -4.15 3.63 -15.94
C CYS A 162 -3.65 3.23 -17.34
N ALA A 163 -2.48 3.73 -17.77
CA ALA A 163 -1.92 3.44 -19.09
C ALA A 163 -1.07 2.16 -19.13
N GLY A 164 -1.01 1.41 -18.02
CA GLY A 164 -0.34 0.10 -17.98
C GLY A 164 1.17 0.15 -17.74
N PHE A 165 1.78 1.33 -17.59
CA PHE A 165 3.21 1.47 -17.25
C PHE A 165 3.57 0.77 -15.93
N GLY A 166 2.65 0.77 -14.97
CA GLY A 166 2.86 0.11 -13.68
C GLY A 166 2.79 -1.40 -13.77
N ASP A 167 1.94 -1.94 -14.65
CA ASP A 167 1.81 -3.39 -14.84
C ASP A 167 3.07 -3.97 -15.51
N THR A 168 3.56 -3.32 -16.57
CA THR A 168 4.82 -3.73 -17.22
C THR A 168 6.01 -3.66 -16.28
N LEU A 169 6.00 -2.69 -15.35
CA LEU A 169 7.02 -2.54 -14.33
C LEU A 169 7.01 -3.70 -13.32
N ILE A 170 5.84 -4.08 -12.81
CA ILE A 170 5.71 -5.24 -11.90
C ILE A 170 6.12 -6.52 -12.61
N ASP A 171 5.60 -6.76 -13.82
CA ASP A 171 5.89 -7.96 -14.59
C ASP A 171 7.41 -8.14 -14.79
N ALA A 172 8.13 -7.06 -15.08
CA ALA A 172 9.59 -7.09 -15.21
C ALA A 172 10.29 -7.45 -13.89
N VAL A 173 9.89 -6.83 -12.77
CA VAL A 173 10.48 -7.12 -11.45
C VAL A 173 10.26 -8.57 -11.02
N GLU A 174 9.11 -9.14 -11.36
CA GLU A 174 8.75 -10.52 -10.97
C GLU A 174 9.39 -11.58 -11.87
N THR A 175 9.76 -11.24 -13.12
CA THR A 175 10.18 -12.24 -14.13
C THR A 175 11.63 -12.12 -14.59
N MET A 176 12.26 -10.95 -14.46
CA MET A 176 13.59 -10.68 -15.00
C MET A 176 14.70 -10.81 -13.95
N THR A 177 15.94 -11.01 -14.42
CA THR A 177 17.13 -10.91 -13.57
C THR A 177 17.46 -9.44 -13.27
N MET A 178 18.32 -9.18 -12.27
CA MET A 178 18.73 -7.80 -11.94
C MET A 178 19.48 -7.10 -13.08
N GLU A 179 20.22 -7.84 -13.90
CA GLU A 179 20.94 -7.28 -15.04
C GLU A 179 19.95 -6.87 -16.14
N ASP A 180 19.06 -7.79 -16.54
CA ASP A 180 18.02 -7.52 -17.55
C ASP A 180 17.05 -6.43 -17.10
N LEU A 181 16.76 -6.35 -15.79
CA LEU A 181 15.90 -5.32 -15.22
C LEU A 181 16.49 -3.92 -15.40
N GLN A 182 17.81 -3.74 -15.31
CA GLN A 182 18.42 -2.42 -15.52
C GLN A 182 18.26 -1.94 -16.96
N ASP A 183 18.45 -2.84 -17.92
CA ASP A 183 18.26 -2.54 -19.34
C ASP A 183 16.78 -2.25 -19.64
N PHE A 184 15.87 -3.09 -19.13
CA PHE A 184 14.42 -2.86 -19.25
C PHE A 184 14.00 -1.51 -18.66
N LEU A 185 14.51 -1.14 -17.48
CA LEU A 185 14.16 0.13 -16.84
C LEU A 185 14.61 1.35 -17.65
N SER A 186 15.72 1.24 -18.39
CA SER A 186 16.16 2.30 -19.29
C SER A 186 15.13 2.53 -20.41
N ASP A 187 14.72 1.46 -21.09
CA ASP A 187 13.75 1.53 -22.20
C ASP A 187 12.35 1.90 -21.70
N TRP A 188 11.94 1.37 -20.55
CA TRP A 188 10.68 1.71 -19.89
C TRP A 188 10.64 3.19 -19.51
N ARG A 189 11.74 3.73 -18.94
CA ARG A 189 11.85 5.15 -18.58
C ARG A 189 11.78 6.03 -19.83
N GLN A 190 12.47 5.65 -20.90
CA GLN A 190 12.40 6.39 -22.16
C GLN A 190 10.97 6.43 -22.71
N SER A 191 10.28 5.28 -22.71
CA SER A 191 8.89 5.19 -23.15
C SER A 191 7.95 6.08 -22.32
N LEU A 192 8.19 6.15 -21.00
CA LEU A 192 7.45 7.04 -20.10
C LEU A 192 7.70 8.53 -20.42
N CYS A 193 8.96 8.90 -20.67
CA CYS A 193 9.35 10.26 -21.08
C CYS A 193 8.70 10.63 -22.43
N ASP A 194 8.74 9.73 -23.41
CA ASP A 194 8.16 9.95 -24.73
C ASP A 194 6.65 10.18 -24.65
N GLU A 195 5.94 9.45 -23.80
CA GLU A 195 4.51 9.67 -23.56
C GLU A 195 4.26 11.01 -22.86
N LEU A 196 5.10 11.40 -21.89
CA LEU A 196 5.00 12.71 -21.24
C LEU A 196 5.24 13.86 -22.22
N GLU A 197 6.18 13.72 -23.17
CA GLU A 197 6.49 14.76 -24.15
C GLU A 197 5.47 14.84 -25.29
N SER A 198 5.07 13.69 -25.84
CA SER A 198 4.21 13.62 -27.02
C SER A 198 2.72 13.53 -26.69
N ASN A 199 2.36 12.99 -25.52
CA ASN A 199 1.00 12.58 -25.15
C ASN A 199 0.33 11.76 -26.25
N ALA A 200 1.07 10.81 -26.84
CA ALA A 200 0.66 10.03 -28.00
C ALA A 200 -0.59 9.19 -27.72
N GLN A 201 -0.71 8.61 -26.52
CA GLN A 201 -1.88 7.85 -26.09
C GLN A 201 -3.07 8.75 -25.70
N ARG A 202 -2.86 10.07 -25.60
CA ARG A 202 -3.86 11.07 -25.19
C ARG A 202 -4.46 10.79 -23.80
N ILE A 203 -3.65 10.19 -22.92
CA ILE A 203 -4.02 9.89 -21.53
C ILE A 203 -3.88 11.11 -20.62
N LEU A 204 -3.00 12.06 -20.99
CA LEU A 204 -2.77 13.30 -20.26
C LEU A 204 -3.66 14.41 -20.79
N LEU A 205 -3.98 15.38 -19.94
CA LEU A 205 -4.71 16.59 -20.35
C LEU A 205 -3.93 17.39 -21.41
N HIS A 206 -2.62 17.54 -21.17
CA HIS A 206 -1.66 18.18 -22.06
C HIS A 206 -0.32 17.45 -21.95
N SER A 207 0.52 17.54 -22.98
CA SER A 207 1.93 17.12 -22.90
C SER A 207 2.62 17.83 -21.74
N ALA A 208 3.47 17.10 -21.01
CA ALA A 208 4.22 17.57 -19.86
C ALA A 208 5.74 17.34 -20.00
N PRO A 209 6.44 18.03 -20.94
CA PRO A 209 7.89 17.84 -21.15
C PRO A 209 8.75 18.14 -19.92
N LEU A 210 8.31 19.05 -19.04
CA LEU A 210 9.01 19.34 -17.78
C LEU A 210 9.02 18.14 -16.83
N LEU A 211 7.95 17.33 -16.84
CA LEU A 211 7.88 16.11 -16.05
C LEU A 211 8.75 15.01 -16.67
N ALA A 212 8.80 14.92 -18.01
CA ALA A 212 9.74 14.02 -18.71
C ALA A 212 11.19 14.33 -18.33
N ALA A 213 11.57 15.61 -18.33
CA ALA A 213 12.90 16.03 -17.88
C ALA A 213 13.17 15.65 -16.40
N SER A 214 12.16 15.71 -15.54
CA SER A 214 12.30 15.28 -14.14
C SER A 214 12.48 13.77 -14.01
N VAL A 215 11.75 12.97 -14.81
CA VAL A 215 11.91 11.50 -14.87
C VAL A 215 13.29 11.13 -15.40
N ALA A 216 13.75 11.77 -16.48
CA ALA A 216 15.03 11.48 -17.12
C ALA A 216 16.24 11.87 -16.27
N SER A 217 16.14 12.95 -15.48
CA SER A 217 17.22 13.41 -14.61
C SER A 217 17.24 12.73 -13.23
N ALA A 218 16.14 12.08 -12.83
CA ALA A 218 16.06 11.33 -11.60
C ALA A 218 16.54 9.89 -11.78
N ASN A 219 17.06 9.29 -10.71
CA ASN A 219 17.26 7.84 -10.62
C ASN A 219 15.91 7.14 -10.39
N PHE A 220 15.01 7.23 -11.37
CA PHE A 220 13.62 6.76 -11.27
C PHE A 220 13.32 5.60 -12.21
N PRO A 221 12.60 4.55 -11.79
CA PRO A 221 12.21 4.28 -10.42
C PRO A 221 13.43 3.84 -9.60
N ASP A 222 13.43 4.15 -8.30
CA ASP A 222 14.39 3.54 -7.38
C ASP A 222 14.03 2.06 -7.24
N ILE A 223 14.94 1.18 -7.66
CA ILE A 223 14.74 -0.28 -7.69
C ILE A 223 14.47 -0.82 -6.29
N ASN A 224 15.11 -0.28 -5.25
CA ASN A 224 14.92 -0.74 -3.88
C ASN A 224 13.50 -0.39 -3.40
N VAL A 225 13.05 0.83 -3.68
CA VAL A 225 11.68 1.27 -3.33
C VAL A 225 10.63 0.46 -4.10
N LEU A 226 10.87 0.20 -5.39
CA LEU A 226 10.01 -0.63 -6.21
C LEU A 226 9.89 -2.05 -5.63
N GLN A 227 11.01 -2.66 -5.21
CA GLN A 227 11.03 -3.98 -4.60
C GLN A 227 10.29 -4.05 -3.26
N LEU A 228 10.35 -3.00 -2.44
CA LEU A 228 9.58 -2.95 -1.18
C LEU A 228 8.07 -3.09 -1.41
N TYR A 229 7.53 -2.55 -2.51
CA TYR A 229 6.11 -2.73 -2.86
C TYR A 229 5.82 -4.00 -3.67
N ALA A 230 6.68 -4.33 -4.64
CA ALA A 230 6.47 -5.44 -5.56
C ALA A 230 6.71 -6.80 -4.90
N LEU A 231 7.76 -6.90 -4.07
CA LEU A 231 8.23 -8.12 -3.41
C LEU A 231 8.39 -7.90 -1.90
N PRO A 232 7.30 -7.55 -1.18
CA PRO A 232 7.39 -7.28 0.25
C PRO A 232 7.74 -8.53 1.04
N VAL A 233 8.39 -8.34 2.19
CA VAL A 233 8.72 -9.42 3.12
C VAL A 233 7.46 -9.87 3.87
N THR A 234 6.96 -11.05 3.52
CA THR A 234 5.74 -11.68 4.07
C THR A 234 6.02 -13.12 4.48
N SER A 235 5.04 -13.80 5.07
CA SER A 235 5.18 -15.22 5.44
C SER A 235 5.28 -16.17 4.24
N GLY A 236 4.97 -15.71 3.03
CA GLY A 236 5.14 -16.49 1.79
C GLY A 236 6.49 -16.28 1.09
N SER A 237 7.30 -15.35 1.58
CA SER A 237 8.60 -14.95 1.01
C SER A 237 9.74 -15.91 1.38
#